data_AF-A0A7M4FUD4-F1
#
_entry.id   AF-A0A7M4FUD4-F1
#
_cell.length_a   1.000
_cell.length_b   1.000
_cell.length_c   1.000
_cell.angle_alpha   90.00
_cell.angle_beta   90.00
_cell.angle_gamma   90.00
#
_symmetry.space_group_name_H-M   'P 1'
#
loop_
_entity.id
_entity.type
_entity.pdbx_description
1 polymer ?
#
loop_
_entity_poly.entity_id
_entity_poly.type
_entity_poly.pdbx_seq_one_letter_code
_entity_poly.pdbx_strand_id
1 'polypeptide(L)'
;MLYLKVNASSSYCLIGFFLFVFFSHLEEKTQWEHPKSGKRKRVAGDLPYGWEQETDENGQVYFVDHINKRTTYLDPRLAFTVEENPVKPTTRQKYDGNSTAMEILQGCDMSGKVVIVTGANSGIGFETAKSFALHGAYVILACRNMSRASDAVQHILAEWHKAKVEAMTLDLASLHSVQHFAEAFKSKNVPLHILICNAAVFALPWSLTEDDLESTFQVNYLGNFYLVQLLQDVLCRSSPARVVMVSSESHRFTDIKDSSGKLDFSLLSPSKKEYWAMLAYNRSKLCNILFSNELNRRLSPHGVTSNAVHPGTMMYSSLHRNWWVYTLLFTLARPFTKSMLKENLFSPSSWIFKCSSQIAANRGHSKKVDTKVTRT
;
A
#
# COMPACT_ATOMS: atom_id res chain seq x y z
N MET A 1 8.76 48.23 -22.48
CA MET A 1 10.20 48.51 -22.69
C MET A 1 10.94 48.03 -21.45
N LEU A 2 11.89 47.12 -21.64
CA LEU A 2 12.89 46.58 -20.70
C LEU A 2 12.44 45.92 -19.38
N TYR A 3 12.51 44.59 -19.42
CA TYR A 3 13.01 43.76 -18.33
C TYR A 3 14.39 44.27 -17.86
N LEU A 4 14.56 44.41 -16.55
CA LEU A 4 15.89 44.44 -15.92
C LEU A 4 16.03 43.24 -14.97
N LYS A 5 16.84 42.32 -15.45
CA LYS A 5 17.36 41.13 -14.79
C LYS A 5 18.60 41.58 -14.01
N VAL A 6 18.63 41.38 -12.69
CA VAL A 6 19.89 41.40 -11.92
C VAL A 6 20.10 40.01 -11.34
N ASN A 7 21.18 39.40 -11.79
CA ASN A 7 21.62 38.05 -11.48
C ASN A 7 22.54 38.09 -10.26
N ALA A 8 22.66 36.95 -9.57
CA ALA A 8 23.40 36.75 -8.34
C ALA A 8 24.89 37.13 -8.41
N SER A 9 25.48 37.57 -7.28
CA SER A 9 26.71 37.03 -6.66
C SER A 9 27.33 38.01 -5.66
N SER A 10 27.80 37.49 -4.51
CA SER A 10 28.63 38.14 -3.47
C SER A 10 27.96 39.29 -2.68
N SER A 11 28.15 39.48 -1.37
CA SER A 11 28.88 38.81 -0.30
C SER A 11 28.45 39.47 1.03
N TYR A 12 28.85 38.83 2.12
CA TYR A 12 29.06 39.38 3.47
C TYR A 12 27.84 39.70 4.36
N CYS A 13 27.92 39.06 5.52
CA CYS A 13 27.17 39.29 6.74
C CYS A 13 27.31 40.76 7.18
N LEU A 14 26.19 41.44 7.38
CA LEU A 14 26.10 42.60 8.25
C LEU A 14 25.18 42.22 9.42
N ILE A 15 25.80 42.20 10.59
CA ILE A 15 25.25 41.94 11.90
C ILE A 15 24.19 43.01 12.20
N GLY A 16 22.93 42.58 12.30
CA GLY A 16 21.81 43.41 12.71
C GLY A 16 20.69 42.50 13.22
N PHE A 17 20.45 42.54 14.52
CA PHE A 17 19.34 41.85 15.20
C PHE A 17 18.00 42.34 14.63
N PHE A 18 17.37 41.56 13.77
CA PHE A 18 15.98 41.77 13.36
C PHE A 18 15.20 40.47 13.53
N LEU A 19 14.09 40.54 14.28
CA LEU A 19 13.04 39.52 14.24
C LEU A 19 12.58 39.37 12.78
N PHE A 20 12.81 38.21 12.16
CA PHE A 20 12.23 37.90 10.85
C PHE A 20 10.83 37.31 11.05
N VAL A 21 9.82 38.18 11.07
CA VAL A 21 8.43 37.79 10.80
C VAL A 21 8.24 37.84 9.30
N PHE A 22 7.90 36.72 8.67
CA PHE A 22 7.62 36.68 7.24
C PHE A 22 6.15 37.02 7.00
N PHE A 23 5.90 38.05 6.19
CA PHE A 23 4.56 38.41 5.75
C PHE A 23 4.26 37.73 4.41
N SER A 24 3.24 36.86 4.37
CA SER A 24 2.78 36.27 3.12
C SER A 24 1.84 37.26 2.42
N HIS A 25 2.29 37.86 1.32
CA HIS A 25 1.46 38.81 0.56
C HIS A 25 0.25 38.13 -0.13
N LEU A 26 0.26 36.79 -0.24
CA LEU A 26 -0.84 36.01 -0.82
C LEU A 26 -1.94 35.67 0.19
N GLU A 27 -1.63 35.63 1.49
CA GLU A 27 -2.58 35.21 2.54
C GLU A 27 -2.84 36.30 3.60
N GLU A 28 -2.16 37.45 3.50
CA GLU A 28 -2.22 38.59 4.44
C GLU A 28 -2.02 38.21 5.92
N LYS A 29 -1.26 37.13 6.18
CA LYS A 29 -0.96 36.64 7.52
C LYS A 29 0.53 36.66 7.81
N THR A 30 0.87 36.97 9.07
CA THR A 30 2.22 36.84 9.61
C THR A 30 2.46 35.40 10.03
N GLN A 31 3.56 34.80 9.54
CA GLN A 31 3.93 33.43 9.87
C GLN A 31 5.38 33.33 10.34
N TRP A 32 5.61 32.38 11.25
CA TRP A 32 6.92 32.09 11.83
C TRP A 32 7.72 31.06 11.02
N GLU A 33 7.15 30.54 9.94
CA GLU A 33 7.74 29.51 9.08
C GLU A 33 8.41 30.15 7.86
N HIS A 34 9.67 29.78 7.59
CA HIS A 34 10.40 30.30 6.44
C HIS A 34 9.86 29.68 5.13
N PRO A 35 9.34 30.49 4.18
CA PRO A 35 8.51 30.01 3.07
C PRO A 35 9.21 29.09 2.06
N LYS A 36 10.56 29.04 2.07
CA LYS A 36 11.34 28.14 1.18
C LYS A 36 11.90 26.88 1.86
N SER A 37 12.00 26.83 3.19
CA SER A 37 12.72 25.75 3.87
C SER A 37 11.86 24.91 4.81
N GLY A 38 10.66 25.39 5.20
CA GLY A 38 9.74 24.64 6.07
C GLY A 38 10.31 24.32 7.47
N LYS A 39 11.42 24.95 7.86
CA LYS A 39 12.08 24.72 9.14
C LYS A 39 11.31 25.40 10.27
N ARG A 40 11.01 24.65 11.34
CA ARG A 40 10.42 25.16 12.58
C ARG A 40 11.51 25.43 13.60
N LYS A 41 11.46 26.60 14.23
CA LYS A 41 12.29 26.95 15.38
C LYS A 41 11.45 26.77 16.64
N ARG A 42 11.94 25.95 17.57
CA ARG A 42 11.34 25.83 18.91
C ARG A 42 12.24 26.50 19.93
N VAL A 43 11.63 27.23 20.84
CA VAL A 43 12.32 27.79 22.02
C VAL A 43 12.63 26.62 22.97
N ALA A 44 13.90 26.44 23.31
CA ALA A 44 14.34 25.40 24.24
C ALA A 44 13.70 25.63 25.62
N GLY A 45 13.45 24.55 26.37
CA GLY A 45 12.63 24.53 27.59
C GLY A 45 12.99 25.55 28.69
N ASP A 46 13.69 25.11 29.73
CA ASP A 46 13.92 25.91 30.93
C ASP A 46 14.72 27.20 30.63
N LEU A 47 14.57 28.21 31.50
CA LEU A 47 15.34 29.45 31.38
C LEU A 47 16.84 29.18 31.55
N PRO A 48 17.72 29.94 30.87
CA PRO A 48 19.15 29.82 31.08
C PRO A 48 19.52 30.07 32.54
N TYR A 49 20.60 29.46 33.01
CA TYR A 49 21.06 29.60 34.40
C TYR A 49 21.22 31.08 34.80
N GLY A 50 20.65 31.45 35.94
CA GLY A 50 20.68 32.83 36.47
C GLY A 50 19.57 33.75 35.94
N TRP A 51 18.65 33.24 35.11
CA TRP A 51 17.47 33.97 34.67
C TRP A 51 16.21 33.56 35.43
N GLU A 52 15.42 34.54 35.86
CA GLU A 52 14.10 34.33 36.46
C GLU A 52 13.02 35.07 35.68
N GLN A 53 11.82 34.51 35.67
CA GLN A 53 10.65 35.10 35.04
C GLN A 53 9.77 35.72 36.12
N GLU A 54 9.48 37.01 35.96
CA GLU A 54 8.58 37.77 36.84
C GLU A 54 7.47 38.41 36.01
N THR A 55 6.45 38.94 36.68
CA THR A 55 5.30 39.59 36.06
C THR A 55 5.10 40.95 36.70
N ASP A 56 4.94 41.98 35.89
CA ASP A 56 4.70 43.34 36.37
C ASP A 56 3.26 43.51 36.91
N GLU A 57 2.98 44.68 37.48
CA GLU A 57 1.66 45.04 38.00
C GLU A 57 0.56 45.06 36.93
N ASN A 58 0.94 45.11 35.64
CA ASN A 58 0.04 45.09 34.48
C ASN A 58 -0.16 43.68 33.90
N GLY A 59 0.42 42.63 34.51
CA GLY A 59 0.33 41.25 34.04
C GLY A 59 1.29 40.90 32.90
N GLN A 60 2.22 41.79 32.55
CA GLN A 60 3.22 41.56 31.50
C GLN A 60 4.45 40.86 32.06
N VAL A 61 4.87 39.79 31.37
CA VAL A 61 6.01 38.97 31.76
C VAL A 61 7.32 39.66 31.37
N TYR A 62 8.27 39.72 32.31
CA TYR A 62 9.65 40.13 32.05
C TYR A 62 10.65 39.14 32.67
N PHE A 63 11.90 39.23 32.22
CA PHE A 63 12.97 38.31 32.60
C PHE A 63 14.12 39.07 33.26
N VAL A 64 14.56 38.58 34.42
CA VAL A 64 15.64 39.16 35.23
C VAL A 64 16.87 38.27 35.13
N ASP A 65 17.99 38.82 34.66
CA ASP A 65 19.30 38.18 34.64
C ASP A 65 20.07 38.58 35.90
N HIS A 66 20.08 37.68 36.89
CA HIS A 66 20.71 37.93 38.20
C HIS A 66 22.22 37.98 38.15
N ILE A 67 22.83 37.45 37.08
CA ILE A 67 24.28 37.40 36.88
C ILE A 67 24.76 38.74 36.32
N ASN A 68 24.11 39.23 35.27
CA ASN A 68 24.49 40.49 34.60
C ASN A 68 23.71 41.71 35.10
N LYS A 69 22.83 41.54 36.09
CA LYS A 69 22.01 42.61 36.71
C LYS A 69 21.21 43.42 35.69
N ARG A 70 20.53 42.73 34.77
CA ARG A 70 19.72 43.35 33.72
C ARG A 70 18.31 42.75 33.69
N THR A 71 17.35 43.57 33.29
CA THR A 71 15.95 43.18 33.11
C THR A 71 15.54 43.42 31.67
N THR A 72 14.82 42.47 31.06
CA THR A 72 14.34 42.57 29.68
C THR A 72 12.98 41.92 29.51
N TYR A 73 12.16 42.47 28.62
CA TYR A 73 10.86 41.88 28.24
C TYR A 73 11.01 40.85 27.11
N LEU A 74 12.21 40.69 26.57
CA LEU A 74 12.53 39.69 25.55
C LEU A 74 12.97 38.39 26.21
N ASP A 75 12.31 37.29 25.84
CA ASP A 75 12.64 35.97 26.37
C ASP A 75 14.08 35.57 26.01
N PRO A 76 14.96 35.35 27.01
CA PRO A 76 16.38 35.04 26.78
C PRO A 76 16.57 33.72 26.03
N ARG A 77 15.58 32.82 26.03
CA ARG A 77 15.63 31.53 25.32
C ARG A 77 15.52 31.68 23.81
N LEU A 78 15.07 32.84 23.30
CA LEU A 78 14.98 33.09 21.86
C LEU A 78 16.35 33.03 21.15
N ALA A 79 17.44 33.36 21.86
CA ALA A 79 18.80 33.27 21.36
C ALA A 79 19.29 31.82 21.16
N PHE A 80 18.63 30.84 21.81
CA PHE A 80 19.01 29.43 21.81
C PHE A 80 17.96 28.55 21.11
N THR A 81 17.25 29.11 20.13
CA THR A 81 16.25 28.36 19.36
C THR A 81 16.91 27.17 18.65
N VAL A 82 16.41 25.97 18.90
CA VAL A 82 16.87 24.76 18.23
C VAL A 82 16.08 24.61 16.92
N GLU A 83 16.79 24.45 15.81
CA GLU A 83 16.16 24.08 14.54
C GLU A 83 15.68 22.63 14.63
N GLU A 84 14.36 22.41 14.62
CA GLU A 84 13.82 21.08 14.38
C GLU A 84 14.02 20.75 12.90
N ASN A 85 15.10 20.03 12.58
CA ASN A 85 15.15 19.29 11.33
C ASN A 85 14.09 18.19 11.42
N PRO A 86 13.08 18.14 10.53
CA PRO A 86 12.20 16.99 10.48
C PRO A 86 13.10 15.77 10.23
N VAL A 87 13.12 14.87 11.20
CA VAL A 87 13.86 13.61 11.12
C VAL A 87 13.49 12.97 9.80
N LYS A 88 14.44 12.92 8.84
CA LYS A 88 14.24 12.13 7.63
C LYS A 88 13.89 10.71 8.10
N PRO A 89 12.80 10.09 7.63
CA PRO A 89 12.46 8.74 8.04
C PRO A 89 13.67 7.85 7.81
N THR A 90 14.13 7.18 8.87
CA THR A 90 15.31 6.31 8.88
C THR A 90 15.14 5.07 8.01
N THR A 91 13.95 4.83 7.48
CA THR A 91 13.70 3.77 6.50
C THR A 91 14.13 4.24 5.12
N ARG A 92 15.41 4.04 4.77
CA ARG A 92 15.83 3.99 3.37
C ARG A 92 14.99 2.90 2.70
N GLN A 93 14.17 3.27 1.72
CA GLN A 93 13.36 2.31 0.97
C GLN A 93 14.28 1.23 0.39
N LYS A 94 14.21 0.01 0.94
CA LYS A 94 15.11 -1.10 0.59
C LYS A 94 14.84 -1.67 -0.81
N TYR A 95 13.59 -1.59 -1.25
CA TYR A 95 13.10 -2.16 -2.50
C TYR A 95 12.31 -1.11 -3.28
N ASP A 96 12.46 -1.12 -4.60
CA ASP A 96 11.77 -0.22 -5.52
C ASP A 96 10.88 -1.01 -6.49
N GLY A 97 10.28 -0.32 -7.46
CA GLY A 97 9.42 -0.96 -8.46
C GLY A 97 10.14 -1.89 -9.43
N ASN A 98 11.47 -1.96 -9.41
CA ASN A 98 12.27 -2.85 -10.26
C ASN A 98 12.72 -4.10 -9.51
N SER A 99 12.55 -4.13 -8.19
CA SER A 99 12.88 -5.29 -7.37
C SER A 99 11.96 -6.46 -7.71
N THR A 100 12.55 -7.62 -7.99
CA THR A 100 11.79 -8.85 -8.27
C THR A 100 11.32 -9.52 -6.97
N ALA A 101 10.31 -10.38 -7.05
CA ALA A 101 9.85 -11.15 -5.89
C ALA A 101 10.96 -12.04 -5.32
N MET A 102 11.85 -12.58 -6.17
CA MET A 102 13.02 -13.34 -5.77
C MET A 102 14.04 -12.49 -5.00
N GLU A 103 14.34 -11.27 -5.46
CA GLU A 103 15.24 -10.34 -4.77
C GLU A 103 14.67 -9.87 -3.42
N ILE A 104 13.35 -9.69 -3.34
CA ILE A 104 12.68 -9.30 -2.09
C ILE A 104 12.79 -10.43 -1.05
N LEU A 105 12.61 -11.68 -1.48
CA LEU A 105 12.69 -12.85 -0.59
C LEU A 105 14.13 -13.35 -0.36
N GLN A 106 15.13 -12.76 -1.01
CA GLN A 106 16.52 -13.20 -0.84
C GLN A 106 16.95 -13.12 0.63
N GLY A 107 17.40 -14.26 1.17
CA GLY A 107 17.79 -14.40 2.58
C GLY A 107 16.62 -14.56 3.55
N CYS A 108 15.38 -14.65 3.07
CA CYS A 108 14.21 -15.04 3.86
C CYS A 108 13.95 -16.55 3.71
N ASP A 109 13.88 -17.26 4.83
CA ASP A 109 13.41 -18.64 4.87
C ASP A 109 11.90 -18.67 5.12
N MET A 110 11.16 -19.29 4.19
CA MET A 110 9.71 -19.47 4.26
C MET A 110 9.33 -20.90 4.65
N SER A 111 10.28 -21.72 5.10
CA SER A 111 10.03 -23.07 5.61
C SER A 111 8.99 -23.07 6.72
N GLY A 112 8.07 -24.04 6.66
CA GLY A 112 6.94 -24.15 7.59
C GLY A 112 5.79 -23.17 7.34
N LYS A 113 5.92 -22.26 6.37
CA LYS A 113 4.80 -21.41 5.92
C LYS A 113 4.01 -22.11 4.83
N VAL A 114 2.70 -21.88 4.85
CA VAL A 114 1.75 -22.44 3.89
C VAL A 114 1.07 -21.26 3.20
N VAL A 115 1.12 -21.28 1.87
CA VAL A 115 0.71 -20.16 1.02
C VAL A 115 -0.29 -20.67 -0.02
N ILE A 116 -1.45 -20.03 -0.11
CA ILE A 116 -2.38 -20.23 -1.23
C ILE A 116 -2.28 -19.02 -2.15
N VAL A 117 -2.13 -19.25 -3.45
CA VAL A 117 -2.16 -18.19 -4.47
C VAL A 117 -3.25 -18.53 -5.51
N THR A 118 -4.24 -17.66 -5.64
CA THR A 118 -5.29 -17.84 -6.66
C THR A 118 -4.81 -17.40 -8.04
N GLY A 119 -5.13 -18.17 -9.09
CA GLY A 119 -4.73 -17.85 -10.46
C GLY A 119 -3.22 -17.94 -10.68
N ALA A 120 -2.58 -18.90 -10.02
CA ALA A 120 -1.12 -19.03 -9.95
C ALA A 120 -0.50 -19.86 -11.09
N ASN A 121 -1.27 -20.21 -12.12
CA ASN A 121 -0.76 -20.92 -13.29
C ASN A 121 -0.15 -20.00 -14.36
N SER A 122 -0.17 -18.68 -14.17
CA SER A 122 0.44 -17.72 -15.10
C SER A 122 0.68 -16.34 -14.47
N GLY A 123 1.48 -15.52 -15.13
CA GLY A 123 1.65 -14.10 -14.81
C GLY A 123 2.14 -13.84 -13.38
N ILE A 124 1.62 -12.78 -12.76
CA ILE A 124 2.01 -12.34 -11.41
C ILE A 124 1.78 -13.45 -10.37
N GLY A 125 0.66 -14.18 -10.48
CA GLY A 125 0.35 -15.28 -9.58
C GLY A 125 1.39 -16.40 -9.63
N PHE A 126 1.83 -16.78 -10.84
CA PHE A 126 2.85 -17.80 -11.02
C PHE A 126 4.20 -17.38 -10.45
N GLU A 127 4.69 -16.18 -10.78
CA GLU A 127 5.98 -15.69 -10.26
C GLU A 127 5.94 -15.54 -8.73
N THR A 128 4.79 -15.14 -8.18
CA THR A 128 4.59 -15.07 -6.72
C THR A 128 4.66 -16.46 -6.08
N ALA A 129 3.93 -17.44 -6.63
CA ALA A 129 3.90 -18.82 -6.12
C ALA A 129 5.28 -19.48 -6.23
N LYS A 130 5.93 -19.35 -7.38
CA LYS A 130 7.31 -19.80 -7.62
C LYS A 130 8.27 -19.20 -6.60
N SER A 131 8.22 -17.88 -6.37
CA SER A 131 9.11 -17.21 -5.42
C SER A 131 8.95 -17.78 -4.01
N PHE A 132 7.72 -18.00 -3.52
CA PHE A 132 7.51 -18.62 -2.21
C PHE A 132 8.02 -20.07 -2.15
N ALA A 133 7.76 -20.85 -3.20
CA ALA A 133 8.13 -22.26 -3.26
C ALA A 133 9.66 -22.45 -3.26
N LEU A 134 10.39 -21.62 -4.01
CA LEU A 134 11.85 -21.64 -4.05
C LEU A 134 12.50 -21.20 -2.72
N HIS A 135 11.77 -20.47 -1.87
CA HIS A 135 12.20 -20.09 -0.53
C HIS A 135 11.67 -21.03 0.57
N GLY A 136 11.19 -22.22 0.21
CA GLY A 136 10.87 -23.30 1.16
C GLY A 136 9.43 -23.34 1.67
N ALA A 137 8.56 -22.41 1.24
CA ALA A 137 7.15 -22.48 1.60
C ALA A 137 6.46 -23.69 0.97
N TYR A 138 5.40 -24.18 1.62
CA TYR A 138 4.43 -25.06 1.00
C TYR A 138 3.39 -24.21 0.24
N VAL A 139 3.38 -24.31 -1.08
CA VAL A 139 2.57 -23.46 -1.95
C VAL A 139 1.48 -24.25 -2.67
N ILE A 140 0.24 -23.76 -2.57
CA ILE A 140 -0.92 -24.29 -3.27
C ILE A 140 -1.28 -23.32 -4.39
N LEU A 141 -1.16 -23.80 -5.62
CA LEU A 141 -1.61 -23.12 -6.83
C LEU A 141 -3.11 -23.38 -6.98
N ALA A 142 -3.93 -22.43 -6.57
CA ALA A 142 -5.39 -22.53 -6.66
C ALA A 142 -5.86 -22.02 -8.03
N CYS A 143 -6.22 -22.94 -8.92
CA CYS A 143 -6.41 -22.65 -10.34
C CYS A 143 -7.63 -23.36 -10.93
N ARG A 144 -8.31 -22.70 -11.88
CA ARG A 144 -9.44 -23.29 -12.60
C ARG A 144 -9.04 -24.44 -13.53
N ASN A 145 -7.97 -24.23 -14.31
CA ASN A 145 -7.51 -25.22 -15.29
C ASN A 145 -6.38 -26.06 -14.69
N MET A 146 -6.68 -27.31 -14.33
CA MET A 146 -5.72 -28.20 -13.68
C MET A 146 -4.59 -28.65 -14.58
N SER A 147 -4.78 -28.76 -15.90
CA SER A 147 -3.67 -29.08 -16.82
C SER A 147 -2.61 -27.98 -16.78
N ARG A 148 -3.01 -26.72 -16.94
CA ARG A 148 -2.07 -25.59 -16.87
C ARG A 148 -1.47 -25.39 -15.48
N ALA A 149 -2.22 -25.73 -14.43
CA ALA A 149 -1.72 -25.67 -13.07
C ALA A 149 -0.67 -26.76 -12.82
N SER A 150 -0.88 -27.97 -13.31
CA SER A 150 0.09 -29.07 -13.26
C SER A 150 1.36 -28.72 -14.03
N ASP A 151 1.26 -28.12 -15.22
CA ASP A 151 2.43 -27.64 -15.97
C ASP A 151 3.23 -26.61 -15.17
N ALA A 152 2.54 -25.66 -14.52
CA ALA A 152 3.16 -24.66 -13.65
C ALA A 152 3.86 -25.30 -12.43
N VAL A 153 3.25 -26.33 -11.82
CA VAL A 153 3.88 -27.11 -10.75
C VAL A 153 5.17 -27.77 -11.25
N GLN A 154 5.13 -28.41 -12.43
CA GLN A 154 6.31 -29.05 -13.02
C GLN A 154 7.42 -28.05 -13.33
N HIS A 155 7.09 -26.85 -13.79
CA HIS A 155 8.08 -25.79 -14.02
C HIS A 155 8.81 -25.41 -12.72
N ILE A 156 8.09 -25.26 -11.61
CA ILE A 156 8.69 -24.95 -10.31
C ILE A 156 9.56 -26.12 -9.82
N LEU A 157 9.09 -27.36 -9.97
CA LEU A 157 9.83 -28.56 -9.56
C LEU A 157 11.09 -28.81 -10.42
N ALA A 158 11.06 -28.42 -11.70
CA ALA A 158 12.23 -28.50 -12.57
C ALA A 158 13.35 -27.55 -12.10
N GLU A 159 13.01 -26.37 -11.57
CA GLU A 159 13.97 -25.45 -10.98
C GLU A 159 14.42 -25.86 -9.57
N TRP A 160 13.50 -26.42 -8.77
CA TRP A 160 13.81 -26.94 -7.44
C TRP A 160 12.96 -28.17 -7.10
N HIS A 161 13.54 -29.35 -7.30
CA HIS A 161 12.87 -30.64 -7.09
C HIS A 161 12.39 -30.90 -5.66
N LYS A 162 12.91 -30.17 -4.66
CA LYS A 162 12.48 -30.26 -3.25
C LYS A 162 11.40 -29.24 -2.89
N ALA A 163 10.94 -28.41 -3.84
CA ALA A 163 9.87 -27.44 -3.60
C ALA A 163 8.61 -28.17 -3.15
N LYS A 164 7.97 -27.67 -2.10
CA LYS A 164 6.67 -28.17 -1.64
C LYS A 164 5.60 -27.40 -2.38
N VAL A 165 5.17 -27.91 -3.52
CA VAL A 165 4.21 -27.22 -4.39
C VAL A 165 3.19 -28.19 -4.94
N GLU A 166 1.92 -27.82 -4.90
CA GLU A 166 0.83 -28.60 -5.50
C GLU A 166 -0.21 -27.69 -6.16
N ALA A 167 -1.02 -28.26 -7.04
CA ALA A 167 -2.16 -27.58 -7.64
C ALA A 167 -3.46 -28.10 -7.04
N MET A 168 -4.41 -27.20 -6.80
CA MET A 168 -5.76 -27.52 -6.36
C MET A 168 -6.78 -26.77 -7.21
N THR A 169 -7.89 -27.44 -7.54
CA THR A 169 -8.92 -26.87 -8.40
C THR A 169 -9.70 -25.78 -7.67
N LEU A 170 -9.71 -24.58 -8.23
CA LEU A 170 -10.52 -23.45 -7.76
C LEU A 170 -11.04 -22.68 -8.96
N ASP A 171 -12.35 -22.76 -9.20
CA ASP A 171 -13.04 -21.86 -10.12
C ASP A 171 -13.80 -20.78 -9.35
N LEU A 172 -13.31 -19.54 -9.43
CA LEU A 172 -13.96 -18.40 -8.78
C LEU A 172 -15.25 -17.97 -9.48
N ALA A 173 -15.57 -18.53 -10.65
CA ALA A 173 -16.86 -18.35 -11.31
C ALA A 173 -17.95 -19.28 -10.77
N SER A 174 -17.64 -20.17 -9.81
CA SER A 174 -18.60 -21.10 -9.18
C SER A 174 -18.47 -21.04 -7.66
N LEU A 175 -19.49 -20.56 -6.95
CA LEU A 175 -19.47 -20.53 -5.48
C LEU A 175 -19.39 -21.93 -4.88
N HIS A 176 -19.99 -22.93 -5.56
CA HIS A 176 -19.83 -24.33 -5.21
C HIS A 176 -18.37 -24.80 -5.31
N SER A 177 -17.65 -24.42 -6.38
CA SER A 177 -16.22 -24.72 -6.52
C SER A 177 -15.38 -24.07 -5.41
N VAL A 178 -15.69 -22.82 -5.05
CA VAL A 178 -15.01 -22.11 -3.96
C VAL A 178 -15.21 -22.83 -2.62
N GLN A 179 -16.43 -23.29 -2.33
CA GLN A 179 -16.72 -24.07 -1.13
C GLN A 179 -15.96 -25.39 -1.11
N HIS A 180 -16.02 -26.16 -2.20
CA HIS A 180 -15.33 -27.44 -2.31
C HIS A 180 -13.81 -27.28 -2.16
N PHE A 181 -13.21 -26.23 -2.74
CA PHE A 181 -11.80 -25.93 -2.54
C PHE A 181 -11.48 -25.66 -1.06
N ALA A 182 -12.29 -24.86 -0.38
CA ALA A 182 -12.06 -24.53 1.03
C ALA A 182 -12.16 -25.76 1.93
N GLU A 183 -13.15 -26.64 1.69
CA GLU A 183 -13.32 -27.90 2.40
C GLU A 183 -12.15 -28.86 2.14
N ALA A 184 -11.73 -29.02 0.88
CA ALA A 184 -10.58 -29.85 0.50
C ALA A 184 -9.27 -29.31 1.07
N PHE A 185 -9.12 -28.00 1.24
CA PHE A 185 -7.97 -27.42 1.92
C PHE A 185 -8.03 -27.67 3.43
N LYS A 186 -9.19 -27.49 4.06
CA LYS A 186 -9.39 -27.76 5.50
C LYS A 186 -9.12 -29.23 5.84
N SER A 187 -9.51 -30.17 4.97
CA SER A 187 -9.28 -31.60 5.19
C SER A 187 -7.80 -32.00 5.16
N LYS A 188 -6.92 -31.17 4.57
CA LYS A 188 -5.47 -31.39 4.66
C LYS A 188 -4.91 -31.13 6.06
N ASN A 189 -5.66 -30.46 6.94
CA ASN A 189 -5.27 -30.16 8.32
C ASN A 189 -3.90 -29.47 8.43
N VAL A 190 -3.60 -28.56 7.50
CA VAL A 190 -2.40 -27.73 7.50
C VAL A 190 -2.76 -26.28 7.87
N PRO A 191 -1.84 -25.51 8.49
CA PRO A 191 -2.08 -24.09 8.74
C PRO A 191 -2.16 -23.31 7.42
N LEU A 192 -2.72 -22.10 7.46
CA LEU A 192 -2.73 -21.15 6.35
C LEU A 192 -2.12 -19.82 6.79
N HIS A 193 -0.90 -19.55 6.34
CA HIS A 193 -0.16 -18.37 6.78
C HIS A 193 -0.32 -17.19 5.82
N ILE A 194 -0.43 -17.46 4.52
CA ILE A 194 -0.55 -16.41 3.50
C ILE A 194 -1.60 -16.82 2.46
N LEU A 195 -2.60 -15.99 2.26
CA LEU A 195 -3.59 -16.13 1.20
C LEU A 195 -3.48 -14.94 0.23
N ILE A 196 -3.15 -15.22 -1.03
CA ILE A 196 -2.99 -14.22 -2.08
C ILE A 196 -4.14 -14.35 -3.07
N CYS A 197 -5.09 -13.42 -2.97
CA CYS A 197 -6.23 -13.29 -3.88
C CYS A 197 -5.79 -12.52 -5.13
N ASN A 198 -5.17 -13.23 -6.07
CA ASN A 198 -4.58 -12.68 -7.29
C ASN A 198 -5.47 -12.88 -8.53
N ALA A 199 -6.21 -13.99 -8.60
CA ALA A 199 -7.02 -14.33 -9.76
C ALA A 199 -8.01 -13.22 -10.12
N ALA A 200 -8.03 -12.87 -11.40
CA ALA A 200 -8.94 -11.89 -11.97
C ALA A 200 -9.14 -12.18 -13.46
N VAL A 201 -10.23 -11.64 -14.00
CA VAL A 201 -10.54 -11.52 -15.42
C VAL A 201 -10.72 -10.05 -15.77
N PHE A 202 -10.48 -9.72 -17.04
CA PHE A 202 -10.56 -8.36 -17.54
C PHE A 202 -11.11 -8.34 -18.96
N ALA A 203 -11.87 -7.28 -19.29
CA ALA A 203 -12.40 -7.03 -20.62
C ALA A 203 -13.17 -8.20 -21.25
N LEU A 204 -13.90 -8.97 -20.43
CA LEU A 204 -14.77 -10.04 -20.93
C LEU A 204 -16.09 -9.47 -21.48
N PRO A 205 -16.67 -10.10 -22.52
CA PRO A 205 -18.08 -9.86 -22.86
C PRO A 205 -18.99 -10.15 -21.67
N TRP A 206 -20.13 -9.46 -21.61
CA TRP A 206 -21.12 -9.74 -20.57
C TRP A 206 -21.55 -11.20 -20.60
N SER A 207 -21.50 -11.84 -19.45
CA SER A 207 -21.93 -13.21 -19.22
C SER A 207 -22.33 -13.37 -17.76
N LEU A 208 -23.21 -14.33 -17.52
CA LEU A 208 -23.53 -14.79 -16.18
C LEU A 208 -22.73 -16.05 -15.88
N THR A 209 -22.35 -16.20 -14.62
CA THR A 209 -21.84 -17.43 -14.04
C THR A 209 -22.97 -18.44 -13.82
N GLU A 210 -22.63 -19.63 -13.33
CA GLU A 210 -23.63 -20.61 -12.87
C GLU A 210 -24.44 -20.15 -11.64
N ASP A 211 -23.94 -19.13 -10.93
CA ASP A 211 -24.59 -18.52 -9.77
C ASP A 211 -25.46 -17.30 -10.14
N ASP A 212 -25.75 -17.11 -11.43
CA ASP A 212 -26.56 -16.00 -11.97
C ASP A 212 -26.00 -14.59 -11.67
N LEU A 213 -24.68 -14.46 -11.53
CA LEU A 213 -24.00 -13.19 -11.30
C LEU A 213 -23.11 -12.79 -12.47
N GLU A 214 -22.86 -11.49 -12.63
CA GLU A 214 -21.95 -11.00 -13.66
C GLU A 214 -20.53 -11.55 -13.44
N SER A 215 -19.97 -12.15 -14.48
CA SER A 215 -18.70 -12.90 -14.43
C SER A 215 -17.52 -12.13 -13.85
N THR A 216 -17.35 -10.85 -14.22
CA THR A 216 -16.22 -10.03 -13.75
C THR A 216 -16.35 -9.75 -12.27
N PHE A 217 -17.53 -9.36 -11.81
CA PHE A 217 -17.84 -9.13 -10.40
C PHE A 217 -17.59 -10.39 -9.57
N GLN A 218 -18.14 -11.52 -10.01
CA GLN A 218 -18.00 -12.76 -9.26
C GLN A 218 -16.54 -13.21 -9.19
N VAL A 219 -15.87 -13.34 -10.34
CA VAL A 219 -14.50 -13.87 -10.38
C VAL A 219 -13.50 -12.95 -9.67
N ASN A 220 -13.60 -11.63 -9.88
CA ASN A 220 -12.58 -10.69 -9.37
C ASN A 220 -12.77 -10.36 -7.90
N TYR A 221 -14.01 -10.39 -7.41
CA TYR A 221 -14.35 -9.98 -6.06
C TYR A 221 -15.09 -11.06 -5.29
N LEU A 222 -16.32 -11.42 -5.67
CA LEU A 222 -17.20 -12.21 -4.79
C LEU A 222 -16.63 -13.60 -4.48
N GLY A 223 -16.05 -14.29 -5.46
CA GLY A 223 -15.42 -15.59 -5.24
C GLY A 223 -14.22 -15.51 -4.29
N ASN A 224 -13.38 -14.48 -4.42
CA ASN A 224 -12.23 -14.28 -3.51
C ASN A 224 -12.72 -13.86 -2.11
N PHE A 225 -13.74 -13.00 -2.03
CA PHE A 225 -14.40 -12.64 -0.78
C PHE A 225 -14.92 -13.89 -0.06
N TYR A 226 -15.68 -14.74 -0.77
CA TYR A 226 -16.26 -15.95 -0.22
C TYR A 226 -15.19 -16.94 0.22
N LEU A 227 -14.13 -17.13 -0.59
CA LEU A 227 -12.98 -17.95 -0.23
C LEU A 227 -12.35 -17.50 1.10
N VAL A 228 -12.13 -16.18 1.26
CA VAL A 228 -11.57 -15.63 2.50
C VAL A 228 -12.52 -15.85 3.69
N GLN A 229 -13.83 -15.69 3.51
CA GLN A 229 -14.80 -15.98 4.58
C GLN A 229 -14.74 -17.44 5.01
N LEU A 230 -14.71 -18.37 4.05
CA LEU A 230 -14.66 -19.80 4.33
C LEU A 230 -13.36 -20.23 5.01
N LEU A 231 -12.24 -19.55 4.74
CA LEU A 231 -10.92 -19.88 5.31
C LEU A 231 -10.55 -19.01 6.53
N GLN A 232 -11.46 -18.14 6.98
CA GLN A 232 -11.19 -17.21 8.08
C GLN A 232 -10.80 -17.92 9.37
N ASP A 233 -11.48 -19.02 9.72
CA ASP A 233 -11.17 -19.80 10.92
C ASP A 233 -9.75 -20.41 10.87
N VAL A 234 -9.33 -20.87 9.69
CA VAL A 234 -7.98 -21.44 9.49
C VAL A 234 -6.93 -20.34 9.58
N LEU A 235 -7.17 -19.18 8.97
CA LEU A 235 -6.29 -18.02 9.03
C LEU A 235 -6.08 -17.57 10.49
N CYS A 236 -7.15 -17.47 11.28
CA CYS A 236 -7.07 -17.10 12.69
C CYS A 236 -6.31 -18.14 13.52
N ARG A 237 -6.58 -19.44 13.32
CA ARG A 237 -5.83 -20.52 14.00
C ARG A 237 -4.35 -20.57 13.60
N SER A 238 -3.99 -20.04 12.44
CA SER A 238 -2.64 -20.04 11.89
C SER A 238 -1.87 -18.74 12.14
N SER A 239 -2.39 -17.89 13.05
CA SER A 239 -1.77 -16.60 13.36
C SER A 239 -0.29 -16.74 13.76
N PRO A 240 0.63 -15.87 13.29
CA PRO A 240 0.37 -14.71 12.43
C PRO A 240 0.10 -15.09 10.97
N ALA A 241 -1.00 -14.58 10.42
CA ALA A 241 -1.41 -14.83 9.04
C ALA A 241 -1.64 -13.53 8.25
N ARG A 242 -1.62 -13.63 6.92
CA ARG A 242 -1.81 -12.50 6.01
C ARG A 242 -2.72 -12.84 4.85
N VAL A 243 -3.65 -11.94 4.55
CA VAL A 243 -4.43 -11.92 3.32
C VAL A 243 -3.94 -10.77 2.45
N VAL A 244 -3.73 -11.03 1.17
CA VAL A 244 -3.34 -10.02 0.18
C VAL A 244 -4.38 -9.99 -0.94
N MET A 245 -5.05 -8.85 -1.10
CA MET A 245 -6.00 -8.62 -2.18
C MET A 245 -5.31 -7.90 -3.33
N VAL A 246 -5.19 -8.53 -4.51
CA VAL A 246 -4.61 -7.87 -5.68
C VAL A 246 -5.65 -6.97 -6.34
N SER A 247 -5.42 -5.67 -6.22
CA SER A 247 -6.21 -4.61 -6.84
C SER A 247 -5.50 -4.02 -8.09
N SER A 248 -5.89 -2.83 -8.53
CA SER A 248 -5.34 -2.10 -9.66
C SER A 248 -5.55 -0.60 -9.48
N GLU A 249 -4.73 0.26 -10.10
CA GLU A 249 -4.98 1.72 -10.18
C GLU A 249 -6.38 2.03 -10.75
N SER A 250 -6.97 1.10 -11.49
CA SER A 250 -8.28 1.23 -12.09
C SER A 250 -9.42 1.45 -11.07
N HIS A 251 -9.21 1.09 -9.80
CA HIS A 251 -10.17 1.32 -8.71
C HIS A 251 -10.54 2.81 -8.53
N ARG A 252 -9.65 3.73 -8.95
CA ARG A 252 -9.86 5.18 -8.84
C ARG A 252 -10.86 5.71 -9.87
N PHE A 253 -11.12 4.94 -10.93
CA PHE A 253 -11.97 5.31 -12.05
C PHE A 253 -13.33 4.59 -11.95
N THR A 254 -13.99 4.74 -10.81
CA THR A 254 -15.35 4.24 -10.59
C THR A 254 -16.34 5.38 -10.54
N ASP A 255 -17.58 5.09 -10.90
CA ASP A 255 -18.71 6.00 -10.78
C ASP A 255 -19.32 5.99 -9.36
N ILE A 256 -18.87 5.07 -8.51
CA ILE A 256 -19.20 4.99 -7.09
C ILE A 256 -18.51 6.15 -6.36
N LYS A 257 -19.22 7.27 -6.28
CA LYS A 257 -18.79 8.49 -5.56
C LYS A 257 -19.48 8.68 -4.22
N ASP A 258 -20.38 7.76 -3.87
CA ASP A 258 -21.24 7.93 -2.71
C ASP A 258 -20.47 7.75 -1.40
N SER A 259 -20.27 8.85 -0.68
CA SER A 259 -19.76 8.87 0.70
C SER A 259 -20.85 8.66 1.75
N SER A 260 -22.13 8.63 1.34
CA SER A 260 -23.28 8.48 2.25
C SER A 260 -23.55 7.04 2.67
N GLY A 261 -22.82 6.06 2.11
CA GLY A 261 -22.91 4.65 2.47
C GLY A 261 -24.15 3.93 1.90
N LYS A 262 -24.91 4.56 1.00
CA LYS A 262 -26.05 3.96 0.31
C LYS A 262 -25.64 3.47 -1.08
N LEU A 263 -24.73 2.49 -1.10
CA LEU A 263 -24.33 1.84 -2.33
C LEU A 263 -25.46 0.94 -2.84
N ASP A 264 -25.93 1.20 -4.06
CA ASP A 264 -26.79 0.25 -4.78
C ASP A 264 -25.95 -0.95 -5.23
N PHE A 265 -26.16 -2.10 -4.59
CA PHE A 265 -25.43 -3.34 -4.88
C PHE A 265 -25.75 -3.90 -6.27
N SER A 266 -26.87 -3.53 -6.89
CA SER A 266 -27.18 -3.95 -8.27
C SER A 266 -26.15 -3.43 -9.27
N LEU A 267 -25.47 -2.33 -8.97
CA LEU A 267 -24.38 -1.78 -9.77
C LEU A 267 -23.15 -2.69 -9.79
N LEU A 268 -22.98 -3.55 -8.78
CA LEU A 268 -21.82 -4.44 -8.73
C LEU A 268 -21.99 -5.63 -9.67
N SER A 269 -23.22 -6.11 -9.88
CA SER A 269 -23.55 -7.16 -10.85
C SER A 269 -24.59 -6.64 -11.87
N PRO A 270 -24.17 -5.79 -12.83
CA PRO A 270 -25.09 -5.07 -13.70
C PRO A 270 -25.74 -5.97 -14.75
N SER A 271 -26.92 -5.56 -15.21
CA SER A 271 -27.61 -6.20 -16.33
C SER A 271 -26.83 -6.03 -17.65
N LYS A 272 -27.14 -6.85 -18.67
CA LYS A 272 -26.50 -6.78 -19.99
C LYS A 272 -26.58 -5.38 -20.63
N LYS A 273 -27.65 -4.63 -20.37
CA LYS A 273 -27.88 -3.29 -20.95
C LYS A 273 -26.98 -2.22 -20.34
N GLU A 274 -26.60 -2.40 -19.07
CA GLU A 274 -25.83 -1.44 -18.28
C GLU A 274 -24.36 -1.86 -18.15
N TYR A 275 -24.00 -3.02 -18.68
CA TYR A 275 -22.66 -3.56 -18.59
C TYR A 275 -21.68 -2.79 -19.47
N TRP A 276 -20.64 -2.28 -18.82
CA TRP A 276 -19.44 -1.81 -19.48
C TRP A 276 -18.23 -2.48 -18.82
N ALA A 277 -17.49 -3.26 -19.60
CA ALA A 277 -16.46 -4.17 -19.09
C ALA A 277 -15.38 -3.47 -18.25
N MET A 278 -14.97 -2.26 -18.65
CA MET A 278 -14.00 -1.47 -17.88
C MET A 278 -14.56 -1.04 -16.53
N LEU A 279 -15.82 -0.62 -16.46
CA LEU A 279 -16.43 -0.17 -15.21
C LEU A 279 -16.73 -1.34 -14.27
N ALA A 280 -17.20 -2.48 -14.79
CA ALA A 280 -17.35 -3.70 -14.01
C ALA A 280 -16.00 -4.12 -13.38
N TYR A 281 -14.91 -4.06 -14.17
CA TYR A 281 -13.57 -4.29 -13.64
C TYR A 281 -13.16 -3.27 -12.58
N ASN A 282 -13.33 -1.97 -12.83
CA ASN A 282 -12.98 -0.91 -11.87
C ASN A 282 -13.74 -1.04 -10.55
N ARG A 283 -15.05 -1.30 -10.62
CA ARG A 283 -15.89 -1.58 -9.45
C ARG A 283 -15.37 -2.80 -8.69
N SER A 284 -15.07 -3.91 -9.38
CA SER A 284 -14.49 -5.11 -8.72
C SER A 284 -13.17 -4.83 -8.01
N LYS A 285 -12.30 -3.98 -8.58
CA LYS A 285 -11.00 -3.62 -7.98
C LYS A 285 -11.15 -2.64 -6.81
N LEU A 286 -12.17 -1.78 -6.83
CA LEU A 286 -12.56 -0.99 -5.66
C LEU A 286 -13.07 -1.89 -4.52
N CYS A 287 -13.92 -2.87 -4.82
CA CYS A 287 -14.40 -3.83 -3.83
C CYS A 287 -13.25 -4.59 -3.15
N ASN A 288 -12.19 -4.97 -3.87
CA ASN A 288 -11.00 -5.59 -3.28
C ASN A 288 -10.30 -4.70 -2.24
N ILE A 289 -10.22 -3.39 -2.47
CA ILE A 289 -9.60 -2.44 -1.53
C ILE A 289 -10.47 -2.25 -0.29
N LEU A 290 -11.76 -1.99 -0.50
CA LEU A 290 -12.72 -1.81 0.59
C LEU A 290 -12.78 -3.06 1.47
N PHE A 291 -12.83 -4.24 0.85
CA PHE A 291 -12.82 -5.50 1.56
C PHE A 291 -11.52 -5.74 2.32
N SER A 292 -10.34 -5.46 1.73
CA SER A 292 -9.08 -5.60 2.46
C SER A 292 -9.02 -4.70 3.70
N ASN A 293 -9.49 -3.46 3.60
CA ASN A 293 -9.51 -2.54 4.74
C ASN A 293 -10.43 -3.05 5.85
N GLU A 294 -11.63 -3.49 5.48
CA GLU A 294 -12.61 -4.01 6.43
C GLU A 294 -12.16 -5.34 7.05
N LEU A 295 -11.55 -6.23 6.26
CA LEU A 295 -11.00 -7.49 6.72
C LEU A 295 -9.87 -7.27 7.73
N ASN A 296 -8.96 -6.32 7.46
CA ASN A 296 -7.90 -5.97 8.40
C ASN A 296 -8.47 -5.39 9.70
N ARG A 297 -9.49 -4.52 9.61
CA ARG A 297 -10.17 -3.97 10.79
C ARG A 297 -10.76 -5.06 11.68
N ARG A 298 -11.37 -6.09 11.07
CA ARG A 298 -12.01 -7.21 11.80
C ARG A 298 -11.02 -8.24 12.34
N LEU A 299 -10.00 -8.60 11.55
CA LEU A 299 -9.15 -9.75 11.87
C LEU A 299 -7.78 -9.40 12.43
N SER A 300 -7.35 -8.13 12.39
CA SER A 300 -6.07 -7.74 13.03
C SER A 300 -6.03 -7.99 14.54
N PRO A 301 -7.13 -7.87 15.33
CA PRO A 301 -7.13 -8.30 16.73
C PRO A 301 -6.90 -9.81 16.92
N HIS A 302 -7.19 -10.61 15.89
CA HIS A 302 -6.98 -12.06 15.85
C HIS A 302 -5.63 -12.42 15.21
N GLY A 303 -4.73 -11.44 15.03
CA GLY A 303 -3.41 -11.62 14.46
C GLY A 303 -3.40 -12.01 12.98
N VAL A 304 -4.46 -11.65 12.23
CA VAL A 304 -4.51 -11.77 10.77
C VAL A 304 -4.50 -10.37 10.16
N THR A 305 -3.53 -10.09 9.28
CA THR A 305 -3.42 -8.80 8.59
C THR A 305 -3.97 -8.89 7.18
N SER A 306 -4.63 -7.84 6.70
CA SER A 306 -5.06 -7.75 5.29
C SER A 306 -4.50 -6.51 4.62
N ASN A 307 -3.94 -6.68 3.42
CA ASN A 307 -3.40 -5.59 2.61
C ASN A 307 -3.90 -5.69 1.16
N ALA A 308 -4.22 -4.55 0.56
CA ALA A 308 -4.49 -4.45 -0.86
C ALA A 308 -3.25 -3.94 -1.59
N VAL A 309 -2.94 -4.49 -2.76
CA VAL A 309 -1.78 -4.09 -3.57
C VAL A 309 -2.19 -3.87 -5.01
N HIS A 310 -1.67 -2.81 -5.64
CA HIS A 310 -1.72 -2.66 -7.08
C HIS A 310 -0.36 -3.07 -7.67
N PRO A 311 -0.29 -4.01 -8.64
CA PRO A 311 0.98 -4.50 -9.17
C PRO A 311 1.67 -3.52 -10.16
N GLY A 312 1.11 -2.33 -10.36
CA GLY A 312 1.57 -1.34 -11.34
C GLY A 312 0.78 -1.37 -12.65
N THR A 313 0.87 -0.29 -13.43
CA THR A 313 0.18 -0.15 -14.72
C THR A 313 0.88 -1.00 -15.78
N MET A 314 0.11 -1.82 -16.51
CA MET A 314 0.54 -2.46 -17.76
C MET A 314 1.62 -3.56 -17.60
N MET A 315 1.44 -4.50 -16.66
CA MET A 315 2.19 -5.76 -16.68
C MET A 315 1.54 -6.76 -17.65
N TYR A 316 2.31 -7.31 -18.58
CA TYR A 316 1.83 -8.32 -19.53
C TYR A 316 1.41 -9.58 -18.77
N SER A 317 0.11 -9.76 -18.61
CA SER A 317 -0.52 -11.00 -18.16
C SER A 317 -1.49 -11.43 -19.24
N SER A 318 -1.74 -12.73 -19.40
CA SER A 318 -2.60 -13.29 -20.46
C SER A 318 -4.09 -12.91 -20.38
N LEU A 319 -4.44 -11.85 -19.64
CA LEU A 319 -5.78 -11.32 -19.41
C LEU A 319 -6.42 -10.68 -20.67
N HIS A 320 -5.65 -10.37 -21.71
CA HIS A 320 -6.12 -9.63 -22.90
C HIS A 320 -6.42 -10.52 -24.14
N ARG A 321 -6.57 -11.84 -23.95
CA ARG A 321 -6.63 -12.82 -25.07
C ARG A 321 -7.81 -12.63 -26.04
N ASN A 322 -8.84 -11.86 -25.68
CA ASN A 322 -10.08 -11.75 -26.48
C ASN A 322 -10.23 -10.45 -27.30
N TRP A 323 -9.29 -9.49 -27.25
CA TRP A 323 -9.38 -8.26 -28.05
C TRP A 323 -8.09 -8.02 -28.85
N TRP A 324 -8.18 -8.20 -30.17
CA TRP A 324 -7.06 -8.03 -31.09
C TRP A 324 -6.57 -6.57 -31.17
N VAL A 325 -7.45 -5.58 -31.00
CA VAL A 325 -7.10 -4.15 -30.96
C VAL A 325 -6.26 -3.81 -29.71
N TYR A 326 -6.62 -4.37 -28.54
CA TYR A 326 -5.78 -4.24 -27.36
C TYR A 326 -4.49 -5.04 -27.52
N THR A 327 -4.53 -6.25 -28.09
CA THR A 327 -3.31 -7.02 -28.39
C THR A 327 -2.34 -6.22 -29.26
N LEU A 328 -2.84 -5.49 -30.27
CA LEU A 328 -2.05 -4.60 -31.12
C LEU A 328 -1.53 -3.37 -30.34
N LEU A 329 -2.36 -2.71 -29.54
CA LEU A 329 -1.96 -1.59 -28.67
C LEU A 329 -0.92 -1.99 -27.62
N PHE A 330 -1.07 -3.16 -26.99
CA PHE A 330 -0.10 -3.73 -26.05
C PHE A 330 1.18 -4.21 -26.75
N THR A 331 1.08 -4.69 -28.00
CA THR A 331 2.25 -5.04 -28.83
C THR A 331 3.02 -3.79 -29.26
N LEU A 332 2.34 -2.68 -29.52
CA LEU A 332 2.95 -1.37 -29.80
C LEU A 332 3.47 -0.70 -28.52
N ALA A 333 2.85 -0.97 -27.37
CA ALA A 333 3.32 -0.53 -26.06
C ALA A 333 4.44 -1.43 -25.48
N ARG A 334 4.77 -2.57 -26.11
CA ARG A 334 5.86 -3.48 -25.69
C ARG A 334 7.17 -2.77 -25.30
N PRO A 335 7.71 -1.84 -26.10
CA PRO A 335 8.94 -1.12 -25.73
C PRO A 335 8.79 -0.19 -24.52
N PHE A 336 7.56 0.08 -24.07
CA PHE A 336 7.22 0.91 -22.91
C PHE A 336 6.63 0.11 -21.74
N THR A 337 6.50 -1.21 -21.86
CA THR A 337 5.96 -2.12 -20.82
C THR A 337 7.03 -3.06 -20.28
N LYS A 338 6.96 -3.37 -18.98
CA LYS A 338 7.89 -4.31 -18.34
C LYS A 338 7.68 -5.73 -18.89
N SER A 339 8.71 -6.28 -19.54
CA SER A 339 8.81 -7.70 -19.89
C SER A 339 9.10 -8.54 -18.64
N MET A 340 8.44 -9.69 -18.49
CA MET A 340 8.71 -10.68 -17.44
C MET A 340 9.86 -11.64 -17.81
N LEU A 341 10.55 -11.41 -18.93
CA LEU A 341 11.72 -12.17 -19.34
C LEU A 341 12.86 -11.20 -19.60
N LYS A 342 13.92 -11.33 -18.79
CA LYS A 342 15.22 -10.69 -19.01
C LYS A 342 16.16 -11.79 -19.50
N GLU A 343 16.17 -12.06 -20.80
CA GLU A 343 17.34 -12.65 -21.43
C GLU A 343 18.32 -11.54 -21.80
N ASN A 344 19.60 -11.82 -21.56
CA ASN A 344 20.73 -10.91 -21.65
C ASN A 344 20.82 -10.14 -22.98
N LEU A 345 21.07 -8.83 -22.91
CA LEU A 345 22.06 -8.13 -23.74
C LEU A 345 22.29 -6.70 -23.20
N PHE A 346 23.56 -6.31 -23.21
CA PHE A 346 24.12 -5.04 -22.78
C PHE A 346 23.42 -3.79 -23.37
N SER A 347 23.18 -2.76 -22.54
CA SER A 347 23.57 -1.34 -22.75
C SER A 347 22.78 -0.39 -21.81
N PRO A 348 23.38 0.69 -21.26
CA PRO A 348 22.81 1.49 -20.19
C PRO A 348 22.04 2.70 -20.72
N SER A 349 20.77 2.84 -20.38
CA SER A 349 20.09 4.14 -20.39
C SER A 349 18.92 4.13 -19.40
N SER A 350 19.10 4.88 -18.32
CA SER A 350 18.08 5.52 -17.48
C SER A 350 16.73 5.70 -18.17
N TRP A 351 15.60 5.44 -17.51
CA TRP A 351 14.47 6.37 -17.34
C TRP A 351 13.50 5.88 -16.23
N ILE A 352 12.92 6.87 -15.54
CA ILE A 352 12.37 6.90 -14.18
C ILE A 352 10.95 6.34 -14.08
N PHE A 353 10.60 5.62 -12.99
CA PHE A 353 9.21 5.62 -12.48
C PHE A 353 9.11 5.54 -10.96
N LYS A 354 8.17 6.33 -10.45
CA LYS A 354 7.92 6.70 -9.05
C LYS A 354 6.86 5.78 -8.45
N CYS A 355 7.18 5.08 -7.37
CA CYS A 355 6.20 4.41 -6.52
C CYS A 355 5.93 5.31 -5.31
N SER A 356 4.70 5.81 -5.16
CA SER A 356 4.30 6.57 -3.98
C SER A 356 3.97 5.60 -2.86
N SER A 357 4.91 5.36 -1.96
CA SER A 357 4.67 4.67 -0.69
C SER A 357 3.98 5.63 0.28
N GLN A 358 2.65 5.56 0.36
CA GLN A 358 1.90 6.01 1.52
C GLN A 358 1.18 4.81 2.13
N ILE A 359 1.91 4.07 2.94
CA ILE A 359 1.33 3.16 3.94
C ILE A 359 1.94 3.59 5.27
N ALA A 360 1.16 4.36 6.02
CA ALA A 360 1.50 4.76 7.38
C ALA A 360 1.53 3.51 8.27
N ALA A 361 2.67 3.30 8.92
CA ALA A 361 2.85 2.32 9.96
C ALA A 361 2.05 2.75 11.21
N ASN A 362 0.95 2.06 11.50
CA ASN A 362 0.36 2.09 12.84
C ASN A 362 0.80 0.81 13.57
N ARG A 363 1.94 0.88 14.26
CA ARG A 363 2.26 -0.05 15.36
C ARG A 363 1.73 0.59 16.63
N GLY A 364 0.85 -0.14 17.32
CA GLY A 364 0.32 0.28 18.62
C GLY A 364 1.41 0.52 19.64
N HIS A 365 1.36 1.69 20.27
CA HIS A 365 1.90 1.88 21.60
C HIS A 365 0.74 2.02 22.57
N SER A 366 0.52 0.93 23.31
CA SER A 366 -0.20 0.93 24.57
C SER A 366 0.52 1.89 25.52
N LYS A 367 -0.16 2.94 25.96
CA LYS A 367 0.15 3.62 27.21
C LYS A 367 -1.08 3.54 28.10
N LYS A 368 -0.97 2.75 29.16
CA LYS A 368 -1.81 2.84 30.36
C LYS A 368 -1.79 4.29 30.86
N VAL A 369 -2.96 4.85 31.14
CA VAL A 369 -3.11 5.94 32.10
C VAL A 369 -4.35 5.61 32.93
N ASP A 370 -4.11 5.11 34.15
CA ASP A 370 -5.02 5.26 35.27
C ASP A 370 -5.22 6.76 35.53
N THR A 371 -6.45 7.22 35.75
CA THR A 371 -6.88 7.79 37.04
C THR A 371 -8.29 8.42 37.01
N LYS A 372 -9.05 8.05 38.05
CA LYS A 372 -9.93 8.87 38.91
C LYS A 372 -11.19 9.53 38.32
N VAL A 373 -12.30 8.88 38.68
CA VAL A 373 -13.49 9.44 39.35
C VAL A 373 -13.36 10.90 39.80
N THR A 374 -14.28 11.73 39.34
CA THR A 374 -14.91 12.78 40.14
C THR A 374 -16.37 12.95 39.74
N ARG A 375 -17.25 12.84 40.72
CA ARG A 375 -18.66 13.25 40.69
C ARG A 375 -18.75 14.76 40.54
N THR A 376 -19.74 15.22 39.78
CA THR A 376 -20.83 16.10 40.24
C THR A 376 -22.03 15.87 39.34
#